data_AF-A0A971CP77-F1
#
_entry.id   AF-A0A971CP77-F1
#
_cell.length_a   1.000
_cell.length_b   1.000
_cell.length_c   1.000
_cell.angle_alpha   90.00
_cell.angle_beta   90.00
_cell.angle_gamma   90.00
#
_symmetry.space_group_name_H-M   'P 1'
#
loop_
_entity.id
_entity.type
_entity.pdbx_description
1 polymer ?
#
loop_
_entity_poly.entity_id
_entity_poly.type
_entity_poly.pdbx_seq_one_letter_code
_entity_poly.pdbx_strand_id
1 'polypeptide(L)'
;MSPLHQPLFPLLGPALLAGMTLLTPVLPAQEGDDEPVPFLLIGEKPGDKGDPADGGEPGQTAAEPPAPLSAQISQHIQKLADTEREKRLAFMKVVIDDIVRLCQLDEAQREKLELAAKGASERSMKVWHEQAERYFRTRLENTDADAAKNTLEGMGNVNFGGNRSEEEGESLVLWKESLKVVLDDEQVAKYEEVLAQRRLDRIDAFARMSLSTIDGHLRLTPEQKSRLAELVHAAAATYLDDVQTYWGDYFERGMLMSLANAADEEQLRAILTEQQFDRLREATSNFDHFWDQKRRLKRAKEKAAERRKNKADKAPDENAAPDRGKNEEDGEASES
;
A
#
# COMPACT_ATOMS: atom_id res chain seq x y z
N MET A 1 -26.57 60.93 21.75
CA MET A 1 -26.97 59.97 22.79
C MET A 1 -28.00 59.03 22.18
N SER A 2 -27.54 57.89 21.69
CA SER A 2 -28.36 56.87 21.02
C SER A 2 -28.11 55.53 21.73
N PRO A 3 -29.14 54.74 22.05
CA PRO A 3 -28.94 53.52 22.83
C PRO A 3 -28.48 52.36 21.94
N LEU A 4 -27.50 51.62 22.45
CA LEU A 4 -26.96 50.37 21.94
C LEU A 4 -28.02 49.26 22.00
N HIS A 5 -28.26 48.59 20.87
CA HIS A 5 -28.91 47.27 20.82
C HIS A 5 -27.86 46.18 21.03
N GLN A 6 -28.06 45.32 22.03
CA GLN A 6 -27.38 44.04 22.15
C GLN A 6 -28.32 42.92 21.69
N PRO A 7 -27.86 41.93 20.89
CA PRO A 7 -28.63 40.73 20.62
C PRO A 7 -28.44 39.69 21.73
N LEU A 8 -29.57 39.11 22.15
CA LEU A 8 -29.69 37.94 23.01
C LEU A 8 -29.09 36.69 22.34
N PHE A 9 -28.15 36.03 23.01
CA PHE A 9 -27.79 34.64 22.73
C PHE A 9 -28.66 33.69 23.57
N PRO A 10 -29.23 32.62 23.00
CA PRO A 10 -29.92 31.61 23.79
C PRO A 10 -28.91 30.65 24.45
N LEU A 11 -29.11 30.44 25.75
CA LEU A 11 -28.52 29.38 26.56
C LEU A 11 -28.87 28.00 25.98
N LEU A 12 -27.89 27.30 25.44
CA LEU A 12 -27.94 25.84 25.28
C LEU A 12 -27.62 25.20 26.65
N GLY A 13 -28.61 24.53 27.23
CA GLY A 13 -28.46 23.73 28.45
C GLY A 13 -27.66 22.45 28.20
N PRO A 14 -27.12 21.82 29.27
CA PRO A 14 -26.31 20.62 29.15
C PRO A 14 -27.21 19.41 28.88
N ALA A 15 -27.01 18.76 27.73
CA ALA A 15 -27.57 17.45 27.45
C ALA A 15 -26.84 16.40 28.29
N LEU A 16 -27.58 15.75 29.19
CA LEU A 16 -27.18 14.56 29.91
C LEU A 16 -26.85 13.43 28.92
N LEU A 17 -25.57 13.11 28.77
CA LEU A 17 -25.10 11.87 28.16
C LEU A 17 -25.26 10.73 29.17
N ALA A 18 -26.44 10.10 29.17
CA ALA A 18 -26.61 8.75 29.68
C ALA A 18 -26.33 7.78 28.52
N GLY A 19 -25.18 7.08 28.56
CA GLY A 19 -24.72 6.26 27.44
C GLY A 19 -23.95 5.03 27.88
N MET A 20 -24.71 3.95 28.10
CA MET A 20 -24.37 2.54 27.89
C MET A 20 -22.91 2.07 28.14
N THR A 21 -22.70 1.46 29.29
CA THR A 21 -21.67 0.42 29.47
C THR A 21 -22.04 -0.83 28.67
N LEU A 22 -21.43 -1.01 27.51
CA LEU A 22 -21.43 -2.30 26.81
C LEU A 22 -20.45 -3.24 27.52
N LEU A 23 -21.00 -4.16 28.31
CA LEU A 23 -20.30 -5.35 28.80
C LEU A 23 -20.01 -6.25 27.60
N THR A 24 -18.77 -6.25 27.12
CA THR A 24 -18.27 -7.28 26.21
C THR A 24 -18.16 -8.61 26.96
N PRO A 25 -18.76 -9.70 26.46
CA PRO A 25 -18.53 -11.02 27.05
C PRO A 25 -17.08 -11.44 26.81
N VAL A 26 -16.39 -11.79 27.90
CA VAL A 26 -15.11 -12.51 27.87
C VAL A 26 -15.38 -13.89 27.26
N LEU A 27 -14.88 -14.13 26.06
CA LEU A 27 -14.83 -15.47 25.47
C LEU A 27 -13.78 -16.31 26.23
N PRO A 28 -14.10 -17.55 26.63
CA PRO A 28 -13.12 -18.44 27.22
C PRO A 28 -12.06 -18.82 26.18
N ALA A 29 -10.80 -18.80 26.62
CA ALA A 29 -9.67 -19.33 25.87
C ALA A 29 -9.91 -20.81 25.55
N GLN A 30 -9.93 -21.15 24.27
CA GLN A 30 -9.92 -22.54 23.81
C GLN A 30 -8.47 -23.02 23.81
N GLU A 31 -8.17 -23.90 24.76
CA GLU A 31 -7.02 -24.81 24.73
C GLU A 31 -7.24 -25.90 23.66
N GLY A 32 -6.15 -26.31 23.01
CA GLY A 32 -6.04 -27.55 22.26
C GLY A 32 -6.12 -27.38 20.74
N ASP A 33 -4.98 -27.49 20.05
CA ASP A 33 -4.76 -28.64 19.18
C ASP A 33 -3.30 -28.73 18.71
N ASP A 34 -2.83 -29.97 18.69
CA ASP A 34 -1.49 -30.46 18.42
C ASP A 34 -0.89 -29.95 17.10
N GLU A 35 0.25 -29.28 17.19
CA GLU A 35 1.15 -29.08 16.05
C GLU A 35 1.86 -30.41 15.71
N PRO A 36 1.74 -30.95 14.49
CA PRO A 36 2.53 -32.10 14.08
C PRO A 36 3.99 -31.71 13.87
N VAL A 37 4.84 -32.27 14.71
CA VAL A 37 6.32 -32.23 14.66
C VAL A 37 6.79 -32.73 13.27
N PRO A 38 7.42 -31.89 12.42
CA PRO A 38 7.74 -32.31 11.06
C PRO A 38 9.17 -32.83 10.94
N PHE A 39 9.65 -33.69 11.84
CA PHE A 39 10.92 -34.42 11.63
C PHE A 39 10.94 -35.76 12.37
N LEU A 40 10.38 -36.79 11.74
CA LEU A 40 10.76 -38.17 12.04
C LEU A 40 11.72 -38.65 10.95
N LEU A 41 12.98 -38.85 11.36
CA LEU A 41 13.97 -39.64 10.65
C LEU A 41 13.37 -41.01 10.33
N ILE A 42 13.20 -41.31 9.05
CA ILE A 42 12.98 -42.68 8.59
C ILE A 42 14.31 -43.42 8.73
N GLY A 43 14.37 -44.32 9.70
CA GLY A 43 15.45 -45.27 9.89
C GLY A 43 15.52 -46.32 8.78
N GLU A 44 16.73 -46.80 8.54
CA GLU A 44 17.05 -47.92 7.67
C GLU A 44 16.26 -49.17 8.10
N LYS A 45 15.60 -49.84 7.15
CA LYS A 45 15.03 -51.17 7.35
C LYS A 45 15.87 -52.21 6.62
N PRO A 46 16.55 -53.13 7.34
CA PRO A 46 17.31 -54.21 6.74
C PRO A 46 16.40 -55.41 6.46
N GLY A 47 16.59 -56.00 5.27
CA GLY A 47 16.20 -57.39 4.98
C GLY A 47 14.78 -57.58 4.48
N ASP A 48 14.64 -57.72 3.16
CA ASP A 48 13.66 -58.64 2.60
C ASP A 48 14.27 -59.40 1.42
N LYS A 49 14.17 -60.72 1.47
CA LYS A 49 14.78 -61.66 0.53
C LYS A 49 13.67 -62.23 -0.36
N GLY A 50 13.80 -61.98 -1.66
CA GLY A 50 13.58 -62.96 -2.73
C GLY A 50 12.16 -63.45 -3.00
N ASP A 51 11.66 -63.15 -4.19
CA ASP A 51 11.15 -64.16 -5.10
C ASP A 51 11.36 -63.72 -6.57
N PRO A 52 11.79 -64.61 -7.48
CA PRO A 52 11.94 -64.30 -8.89
C PRO A 52 10.73 -64.79 -9.73
N ALA A 53 10.50 -64.05 -10.82
CA ALA A 53 9.69 -64.40 -11.99
C ALA A 53 8.16 -64.28 -11.85
N ASP A 54 7.59 -63.29 -12.54
CA ASP A 54 6.72 -63.61 -13.68
C ASP A 54 6.63 -62.41 -14.64
N GLY A 55 6.52 -62.72 -15.92
CA GLY A 55 6.80 -61.83 -17.04
C GLY A 55 5.67 -60.89 -17.46
N GLY A 56 6.02 -60.03 -18.41
CA GLY A 56 5.11 -59.24 -19.21
C GLY A 56 5.21 -57.75 -18.93
N GLU A 57 6.27 -57.10 -19.41
CA GLU A 57 6.26 -55.65 -19.59
C GLU A 57 5.25 -55.31 -20.71
N PRO A 58 4.15 -54.58 -20.44
CA PRO A 58 3.44 -53.88 -21.49
C PRO A 58 4.33 -52.71 -21.94
N GLY A 59 4.50 -52.59 -23.25
CA GLY A 59 5.46 -51.70 -23.89
C GLY A 59 5.55 -50.31 -23.29
N GLN A 60 6.78 -49.89 -23.03
CA GLN A 60 7.13 -48.48 -22.89
C GLN A 60 6.63 -47.75 -24.14
N THR A 61 5.49 -47.09 -24.00
CA THR A 61 5.04 -46.05 -24.92
C THR A 61 6.19 -45.06 -25.01
N ALA A 62 6.77 -44.90 -26.20
CA ALA A 62 7.85 -43.96 -26.45
C ALA A 62 7.47 -42.59 -25.87
N ALA A 63 8.18 -42.14 -24.84
CA ALA A 63 7.95 -40.85 -24.23
C ALA A 63 8.11 -39.78 -25.33
N GLU A 64 7.06 -38.99 -25.56
CA GLU A 64 7.12 -37.87 -26.49
C GLU A 64 8.31 -36.98 -26.14
N PRO A 65 9.04 -36.45 -27.16
CA PRO A 65 10.15 -35.56 -26.91
C PRO A 65 9.68 -34.36 -26.07
N PRO A 66 10.47 -33.91 -25.09
CA PRO A 66 10.08 -32.83 -24.21
C PRO A 66 9.72 -31.60 -25.03
N ALA A 67 8.59 -30.96 -24.68
CA ALA A 67 8.12 -29.76 -25.37
C ALA A 67 9.23 -28.69 -25.39
N PRO A 68 9.32 -27.85 -26.44
CA PRO A 68 10.27 -26.75 -26.49
C PRO A 68 10.21 -25.89 -25.22
N LEU A 69 11.37 -25.42 -24.74
CA LEU A 69 11.47 -24.62 -23.51
C LEU A 69 10.47 -23.45 -23.46
N SER A 70 10.24 -22.78 -24.59
CA SER A 70 9.25 -21.71 -24.71
C SER A 70 7.82 -22.19 -24.41
N ALA A 71 7.45 -23.39 -24.85
CA ALA A 71 6.14 -23.97 -24.59
C ALA A 71 5.98 -24.35 -23.11
N GLN A 72 7.04 -24.89 -22.48
CA GLN A 72 7.05 -25.19 -21.05
C GLN A 72 6.89 -23.93 -20.20
N ILE A 73 7.62 -22.85 -20.54
CA ILE A 73 7.50 -21.54 -19.88
C ILE A 73 6.08 -20.99 -20.04
N SER A 74 5.52 -21.02 -21.26
CA SER A 74 4.16 -20.53 -21.51
C SER A 74 3.10 -21.32 -20.73
N GLN A 75 3.19 -22.66 -20.70
CA GLN A 75 2.27 -23.50 -19.92
C GLN A 75 2.37 -23.20 -18.41
N HIS A 76 3.57 -23.02 -17.90
CA HIS A 76 3.79 -22.68 -16.49
C HIS A 76 3.21 -21.30 -16.15
N ILE A 77 3.48 -20.29 -16.98
CA ILE A 77 2.92 -18.94 -16.81
C ILE A 77 1.39 -18.98 -16.84
N GLN A 78 0.79 -19.76 -17.75
CA GLN A 78 -0.67 -19.88 -17.82
C GLN A 78 -1.26 -20.45 -16.52
N LYS A 79 -0.65 -21.51 -15.96
CA LYS A 79 -1.08 -22.08 -14.67
C LYS A 79 -1.02 -21.06 -13.54
N LEU A 80 0.07 -20.29 -13.46
CA LEU A 80 0.22 -19.22 -12.48
C LEU A 80 -0.80 -18.10 -12.72
N ALA A 81 -1.04 -17.72 -13.97
CA ALA A 81 -1.99 -16.69 -14.36
C ALA A 81 -3.43 -17.06 -13.96
N ASP A 82 -3.81 -18.33 -14.10
CA ASP A 82 -5.14 -18.81 -13.71
C ASP A 82 -5.33 -18.72 -12.19
N THR A 83 -4.33 -19.14 -11.42
CA THR A 83 -4.33 -19.02 -9.95
C THR A 83 -4.39 -17.55 -9.51
N GLU A 84 -3.62 -16.69 -10.15
CA GLU A 84 -3.57 -15.26 -9.85
C GLU A 84 -4.90 -14.56 -10.20
N ARG A 85 -5.48 -14.88 -11.35
CA ARG A 85 -6.80 -14.37 -11.76
C ARG A 85 -7.88 -14.75 -10.76
N GLU A 86 -7.89 -16.00 -10.30
CA GLU A 86 -8.84 -16.47 -9.29
C GLU A 86 -8.70 -15.67 -7.98
N LYS A 87 -7.46 -15.47 -7.51
CA LYS A 87 -7.18 -14.65 -6.31
C LYS A 87 -7.69 -13.22 -6.46
N ARG A 88 -7.43 -12.56 -7.59
CA ARG A 88 -7.88 -11.19 -7.84
C ARG A 88 -9.40 -11.09 -7.89
N LEU A 89 -10.07 -12.02 -8.57
CA LEU A 89 -11.52 -12.05 -8.61
C LEU A 89 -12.14 -12.35 -7.24
N ALA A 90 -11.54 -13.24 -6.46
CA ALA A 90 -11.96 -13.51 -5.09
C ALA A 90 -11.83 -12.26 -4.19
N PHE A 91 -10.73 -11.52 -4.31
CA PHE A 91 -10.58 -10.23 -3.62
C PHE A 91 -11.64 -9.21 -4.05
N MET A 92 -11.85 -9.04 -5.36
CA MET A 92 -12.87 -8.11 -5.86
C MET A 92 -14.27 -8.48 -5.41
N LYS A 93 -14.57 -9.78 -5.25
CA LYS A 93 -15.86 -10.23 -4.70
C LYS A 93 -16.07 -9.73 -3.27
N VAL A 94 -15.05 -9.78 -2.42
CA VAL A 94 -15.11 -9.24 -1.06
C VAL A 94 -15.39 -7.73 -1.08
N VAL A 95 -14.73 -7.00 -1.99
CA VAL A 95 -14.96 -5.55 -2.18
C VAL A 95 -16.40 -5.29 -2.63
N ILE A 96 -16.92 -6.06 -3.59
CA ILE A 96 -18.31 -5.93 -4.05
C ILE A 96 -19.30 -6.21 -2.93
N ASP A 97 -19.13 -7.32 -2.21
CA ASP A 97 -20.02 -7.69 -1.10
C ASP A 97 -20.03 -6.61 0.00
N ASP A 98 -18.88 -5.96 0.23
CA ASP A 98 -18.78 -4.82 1.15
C ASP A 98 -19.55 -3.59 0.63
N ILE A 99 -19.41 -3.23 -0.65
CA ILE A 99 -20.15 -2.11 -1.26
C ILE A 99 -21.66 -2.41 -1.26
N VAL A 100 -22.08 -3.63 -1.62
CA VAL A 100 -23.48 -4.07 -1.59
C VAL A 100 -24.06 -3.86 -0.19
N ARG A 101 -23.34 -4.30 0.85
CA ARG A 101 -23.76 -4.14 2.25
C ARG A 101 -23.82 -2.67 2.69
N LEU A 102 -22.84 -1.86 2.29
CA LEU A 102 -22.75 -0.46 2.71
C LEU A 102 -23.76 0.44 1.97
N CYS A 103 -23.93 0.24 0.67
CA CYS A 103 -24.72 1.09 -0.22
C CYS A 103 -26.12 0.52 -0.52
N GLN A 104 -26.44 -0.67 0.00
CA GLN A 104 -27.71 -1.37 -0.21
C GLN A 104 -28.05 -1.53 -1.70
N LEU A 105 -27.06 -2.01 -2.47
CA LEU A 105 -27.19 -2.15 -3.92
C LEU A 105 -28.29 -3.16 -4.30
N ASP A 106 -28.97 -2.88 -5.40
CA ASP A 106 -29.84 -3.87 -6.04
C ASP A 106 -29.05 -4.90 -6.87
N GLU A 107 -29.73 -5.96 -7.32
CA GLU A 107 -29.09 -7.03 -8.08
C GLU A 107 -28.51 -6.53 -9.41
N ALA A 108 -29.15 -5.56 -10.07
CA ALA A 108 -28.67 -5.02 -11.34
C ALA A 108 -27.39 -4.18 -11.16
N GLN A 109 -27.28 -3.43 -10.07
CA GLN A 109 -26.06 -2.72 -9.69
C GLN A 109 -24.95 -3.71 -9.35
N ARG A 110 -25.25 -4.76 -8.58
CA ARG A 110 -24.29 -5.81 -8.24
C ARG A 110 -23.73 -6.50 -9.48
N GLU A 111 -24.58 -6.96 -10.40
CA GLU A 111 -24.15 -7.64 -11.64
C GLU A 111 -23.22 -6.73 -12.48
N LYS A 112 -23.51 -5.43 -12.55
CA LYS A 112 -22.64 -4.45 -13.23
C LYS A 112 -21.27 -4.33 -12.56
N LEU A 113 -21.21 -4.32 -11.22
CA LEU A 113 -19.94 -4.30 -10.49
C LEU A 113 -19.16 -5.60 -10.71
N GLU A 114 -19.81 -6.76 -10.71
CA GLU A 114 -19.15 -8.04 -10.98
C GLU A 114 -18.53 -8.08 -12.39
N LEU A 115 -19.25 -7.58 -13.39
CA LEU A 115 -18.73 -7.44 -14.75
C LEU A 115 -17.55 -6.45 -14.81
N ALA A 116 -17.65 -5.31 -14.13
CA ALA A 116 -16.58 -4.32 -14.05
C ALA A 116 -15.33 -4.89 -13.36
N ALA A 117 -15.49 -5.63 -12.27
CA ALA A 117 -14.42 -6.30 -11.54
C ALA A 117 -13.71 -7.35 -12.41
N LYS A 118 -14.46 -8.10 -13.21
CA LYS A 118 -13.89 -9.02 -14.20
C LYS A 118 -13.05 -8.27 -15.23
N GLY A 119 -13.60 -7.19 -15.80
CA GLY A 119 -12.88 -6.35 -16.77
C GLY A 119 -11.60 -5.73 -16.19
N ALA A 120 -11.65 -5.22 -14.97
CA ALA A 120 -10.51 -4.64 -14.26
C ALA A 120 -9.44 -5.71 -13.95
N SER A 121 -9.84 -6.87 -13.44
CA SER A 121 -8.95 -8.00 -13.18
C SER A 121 -8.22 -8.44 -14.45
N GLU A 122 -8.92 -8.66 -15.57
CA GLU A 122 -8.27 -9.08 -16.83
C GLU A 122 -7.28 -8.04 -17.38
N ARG A 123 -7.58 -6.74 -17.24
CA ARG A 123 -6.63 -5.69 -17.63
C ARG A 123 -5.36 -5.73 -16.80
N SER A 124 -5.48 -5.93 -15.49
CA SER A 124 -4.33 -6.07 -14.61
C SER A 124 -3.52 -7.34 -14.91
N MET A 125 -4.20 -8.44 -15.30
CA MET A 125 -3.54 -9.70 -15.67
C MET A 125 -2.66 -9.57 -16.91
N LYS A 126 -2.96 -8.65 -17.84
CA LYS A 126 -2.08 -8.39 -18.98
C LYS A 126 -0.70 -7.90 -18.53
N VAL A 127 -0.67 -6.90 -17.64
CA VAL A 127 0.59 -6.35 -17.12
C VAL A 127 1.34 -7.40 -16.31
N TRP A 128 0.63 -8.16 -15.47
CA TRP A 128 1.18 -9.26 -14.71
C TRP A 128 1.84 -10.32 -15.62
N HIS A 129 1.16 -10.72 -16.71
CA HIS A 129 1.66 -11.72 -17.65
C HIS A 129 2.94 -11.26 -18.34
N GLU A 130 2.99 -10.01 -18.82
CA GLU A 130 4.19 -9.44 -19.46
C GLU A 130 5.39 -9.40 -18.49
N GLN A 131 5.15 -9.22 -17.19
CA GLN A 131 6.19 -9.27 -16.16
C GLN A 131 6.66 -10.69 -15.89
N ALA A 132 5.73 -11.63 -15.71
CA ALA A 132 6.05 -13.05 -15.52
C ALA A 132 6.86 -13.59 -16.70
N GLU A 133 6.44 -13.30 -17.93
CA GLU A 133 7.13 -13.73 -19.15
C GLU A 133 8.56 -13.19 -19.21
N ARG A 134 8.75 -11.90 -18.92
CA ARG A 134 10.08 -11.28 -18.87
C ARG A 134 10.96 -11.91 -17.80
N TYR A 135 10.42 -12.15 -16.61
CA TYR A 135 11.12 -12.77 -15.49
C TYR A 135 11.59 -14.18 -15.85
N PHE A 136 10.68 -15.05 -16.26
CA PHE A 136 11.00 -16.44 -16.56
C PHE A 136 11.94 -16.58 -17.75
N ARG A 137 11.75 -15.78 -18.82
CA ARG A 137 12.68 -15.78 -19.96
C ARG A 137 14.09 -15.37 -19.56
N THR A 138 14.23 -14.27 -18.81
CA THR A 138 15.54 -13.80 -18.34
C THR A 138 16.21 -14.82 -17.44
N ARG A 139 15.42 -15.48 -16.57
CA ARG A 139 15.95 -16.44 -15.61
C ARG A 139 16.38 -17.77 -16.25
N LEU A 140 15.74 -18.16 -17.36
CA LEU A 140 15.93 -19.45 -18.03
C LEU A 140 16.69 -19.33 -19.37
N GLU A 141 17.18 -18.14 -19.73
CA GLU A 141 17.82 -17.87 -21.03
C GLU A 141 18.99 -18.83 -21.35
N ASN A 142 19.70 -19.29 -20.32
CA ASN A 142 20.87 -20.17 -20.45
C ASN A 142 20.67 -21.54 -19.78
N THR A 143 19.42 -21.94 -19.52
CA THR A 143 19.10 -23.20 -18.84
C THR A 143 18.68 -24.25 -19.87
N ASP A 144 19.18 -25.48 -19.73
CA ASP A 144 18.73 -26.61 -20.55
C ASP A 144 17.27 -26.98 -20.22
N ALA A 145 16.59 -27.68 -21.13
CA ALA A 145 15.16 -27.93 -21.03
C ALA A 145 14.77 -28.76 -19.79
N ASP A 146 15.62 -29.69 -19.35
CA ASP A 146 15.35 -30.55 -18.20
C ASP A 146 15.57 -29.79 -16.88
N ALA A 147 16.65 -29.02 -16.78
CA ALA A 147 16.88 -28.15 -15.63
C ALA A 147 15.84 -27.02 -15.52
N ALA A 148 15.31 -26.54 -16.65
CA ALA A 148 14.29 -25.50 -16.67
C ALA A 148 12.98 -25.97 -16.05
N LYS A 149 12.56 -27.22 -16.30
CA LYS A 149 11.36 -27.79 -15.66
C LYS A 149 11.48 -27.79 -14.14
N ASN A 150 12.58 -28.32 -13.61
CA ASN A 150 12.84 -28.34 -12.16
C ASN A 150 12.88 -26.92 -11.58
N THR A 151 13.47 -25.99 -12.32
CA THR A 151 13.56 -24.58 -11.92
C THR A 151 12.18 -23.92 -11.87
N LEU A 152 11.32 -24.16 -12.87
CA LEU A 152 9.94 -23.65 -12.91
C LEU A 152 9.11 -24.22 -11.76
N GLU A 153 9.21 -25.53 -11.48
CA GLU A 153 8.51 -26.17 -10.36
C GLU A 153 8.94 -25.57 -9.01
N GLY A 154 10.23 -25.25 -8.84
CA GLY A 154 10.75 -24.57 -7.66
C GLY A 154 10.36 -23.09 -7.52
N MET A 155 9.83 -22.46 -8.57
CA MET A 155 9.49 -21.03 -8.62
C MET A 155 8.00 -20.73 -8.38
N GLY A 156 7.19 -21.73 -7.98
CA GLY A 156 5.73 -21.57 -7.80
C GLY A 156 5.28 -20.47 -6.82
N ASN A 157 6.19 -19.94 -5.99
CA ASN A 157 5.91 -18.91 -4.98
C ASN A 157 6.45 -17.52 -5.34
N VAL A 158 6.89 -17.28 -6.58
CA VAL A 158 7.35 -15.94 -6.98
C VAL A 158 6.15 -14.98 -7.04
N ASN A 159 6.17 -13.96 -6.19
CA ASN A 159 5.16 -12.92 -6.15
C ASN A 159 5.52 -11.80 -7.15
N PHE A 160 4.71 -11.63 -8.19
CA PHE A 160 4.87 -10.57 -9.19
C PHE A 160 4.05 -9.30 -8.88
N GLY A 161 3.14 -9.34 -7.91
CA GLY A 161 2.29 -8.20 -7.50
C GLY A 161 2.78 -7.45 -6.26
N GLY A 162 3.90 -7.87 -5.67
CA GLY A 162 4.20 -7.67 -4.24
C GLY A 162 4.32 -6.27 -3.66
N ASN A 163 4.27 -5.18 -4.44
CA ASN A 163 4.34 -3.81 -3.90
C ASN A 163 3.55 -2.79 -4.75
N ARG A 164 2.62 -3.24 -5.61
CA ARG A 164 1.89 -2.35 -6.54
C ARG A 164 0.38 -2.46 -6.39
N SER A 165 -0.10 -2.29 -5.16
CA SER A 165 -1.53 -2.22 -4.87
C SER A 165 -2.25 -1.16 -5.73
N GLU A 166 -1.55 -0.10 -6.19
CA GLU A 166 -2.06 0.94 -7.10
C GLU A 166 -2.35 0.46 -8.54
N GLU A 167 -1.83 -0.70 -8.95
CA GLU A 167 -2.01 -1.27 -10.30
C GLU A 167 -2.98 -2.47 -10.30
N GLU A 168 -3.63 -2.75 -9.16
CA GLU A 168 -4.42 -3.97 -8.96
C GLU A 168 -5.75 -3.71 -8.24
N GLY A 169 -6.78 -4.47 -8.63
CA GLY A 169 -8.08 -4.49 -7.93
C GLY A 169 -8.75 -3.13 -7.83
N GLU A 170 -9.03 -2.69 -6.60
CA GLU A 170 -9.82 -1.49 -6.30
C GLU A 170 -9.13 -0.16 -6.65
N SER A 171 -7.82 -0.18 -6.85
CA SER A 171 -7.05 1.03 -7.15
C SER A 171 -7.11 1.43 -8.63
N LEU A 172 -7.46 0.48 -9.52
CA LEU A 172 -7.51 0.65 -10.95
C LEU A 172 -8.48 1.77 -11.35
N VAL A 173 -8.03 2.64 -12.26
CA VAL A 173 -8.84 3.73 -12.80
C VAL A 173 -10.17 3.21 -13.37
N LEU A 174 -10.13 2.10 -14.12
CA LEU A 174 -11.34 1.50 -14.68
C LEU A 174 -12.35 1.10 -13.60
N TRP A 175 -11.89 0.57 -12.47
CA TRP A 175 -12.77 0.19 -11.37
C TRP A 175 -13.41 1.44 -10.74
N LYS A 176 -12.61 2.46 -10.43
CA LYS A 176 -13.08 3.73 -9.87
C LYS A 176 -14.08 4.44 -10.79
N GLU A 177 -13.84 4.42 -12.10
CA GLU A 177 -14.78 4.96 -13.09
C GLU A 177 -16.08 4.14 -13.13
N SER A 178 -15.98 2.81 -13.04
CA SER A 178 -17.16 1.93 -13.00
C SER A 178 -18.01 2.17 -11.75
N LEU A 179 -17.39 2.41 -10.59
CA LEU A 179 -18.12 2.79 -9.36
C LEU A 179 -18.99 4.02 -9.58
N LYS A 180 -18.46 5.08 -10.21
CA LYS A 180 -19.20 6.33 -10.48
C LYS A 180 -20.34 6.17 -11.48
N VAL A 181 -20.34 5.10 -12.28
CA VAL A 181 -21.41 4.79 -13.24
C VAL A 181 -22.50 3.93 -12.61
N VAL A 182 -22.12 3.05 -11.69
CA VAL A 182 -23.05 2.09 -11.06
C VAL A 182 -23.71 2.65 -9.81
N LEU A 183 -22.96 3.43 -9.03
CA LEU A 183 -23.42 4.06 -7.80
C LEU A 183 -23.97 5.46 -8.09
N ASP A 184 -25.00 5.87 -7.35
CA ASP A 184 -25.40 7.27 -7.31
C ASP A 184 -24.48 8.11 -6.39
N ASP A 185 -24.64 9.43 -6.43
CA ASP A 185 -23.79 10.36 -5.68
C ASP A 185 -23.86 10.14 -4.15
N GLU A 186 -25.01 9.73 -3.62
CA GLU A 186 -25.19 9.46 -2.18
C GLU A 186 -24.44 8.18 -1.78
N GLN A 187 -24.56 7.13 -2.58
CA GLN A 187 -23.83 5.86 -2.42
C GLN A 187 -22.32 6.06 -2.52
N VAL A 188 -21.85 6.86 -3.49
CA VAL A 188 -20.42 7.20 -3.61
C VAL A 188 -19.93 7.93 -2.36
N ALA A 189 -20.63 8.98 -1.91
CA ALA A 189 -20.24 9.74 -0.73
C ALA A 189 -20.16 8.86 0.52
N LYS A 190 -21.16 7.98 0.72
CA LYS A 190 -21.18 7.04 1.84
C LYS A 190 -20.01 6.05 1.81
N TYR A 191 -19.69 5.52 0.62
CA TYR A 191 -18.58 4.59 0.47
C TYR A 191 -17.23 5.29 0.72
N GLU A 192 -17.04 6.49 0.18
CA GLU A 192 -15.83 7.29 0.40
C GLU A 192 -15.63 7.67 1.87
N GLU A 193 -16.70 7.99 2.60
CA GLU A 193 -16.66 8.23 4.05
C GLU A 193 -16.14 7.01 4.81
N VAL A 194 -16.66 5.82 4.49
CA VAL A 194 -16.20 4.56 5.13
C VAL A 194 -14.74 4.26 4.78
N LEU A 195 -14.31 4.49 3.53
CA LEU A 195 -12.91 4.31 3.14
C LEU A 195 -11.98 5.29 3.88
N ALA A 196 -12.40 6.54 4.03
CA ALA A 196 -11.67 7.54 4.80
C ALA A 196 -11.54 7.12 6.27
N GLN A 197 -12.62 6.65 6.89
CA GLN A 197 -12.59 6.14 8.26
C GLN A 197 -11.65 4.94 8.40
N ARG A 198 -11.74 3.95 7.49
CA ARG A 198 -10.83 2.79 7.48
C ARG A 198 -9.36 3.22 7.35
N ARG A 199 -9.07 4.27 6.58
CA ARG A 199 -7.71 4.81 6.47
C ARG A 199 -7.24 5.41 7.80
N LEU A 200 -8.09 6.18 8.47
CA LEU A 200 -7.79 6.73 9.79
C LEU A 200 -7.57 5.63 10.82
N ASP A 201 -8.42 4.60 10.84
CA ASP A 201 -8.27 3.46 11.75
C ASP A 201 -6.93 2.73 11.54
N ARG A 202 -6.50 2.55 10.27
CA ARG A 202 -5.19 1.97 9.96
C ARG A 202 -4.04 2.84 10.45
N ILE A 203 -4.12 4.16 10.26
CA ILE A 203 -3.11 5.12 10.75
C ILE A 203 -3.00 5.03 12.27
N ASP A 204 -4.13 5.03 12.97
CA ASP A 204 -4.18 4.96 14.43
C ASP A 204 -3.60 3.65 14.96
N ALA A 205 -4.00 2.52 14.36
CA ALA A 205 -3.47 1.21 14.72
C ALA A 205 -1.96 1.13 14.49
N PHE A 206 -1.49 1.59 13.33
CA PHE A 206 -0.07 1.57 12.96
C PHE A 206 0.77 2.44 13.91
N ALA A 207 0.31 3.67 14.19
CA ALA A 207 0.96 4.58 15.12
C ALA A 207 1.04 4.00 16.54
N ARG A 208 -0.05 3.38 17.02
CA ARG A 208 -0.07 2.74 18.36
C ARG A 208 0.88 1.55 18.45
N MET A 209 0.91 0.71 17.42
CA MET A 209 1.83 -0.43 17.34
C MET A 209 3.29 0.03 17.32
N SER A 210 3.61 1.04 16.51
CA SER A 210 4.93 1.67 16.48
C SER A 210 5.32 2.25 17.85
N LEU A 211 4.47 3.08 18.46
CA LEU A 211 4.73 3.70 19.75
C LEU A 211 4.94 2.65 20.86
N SER A 212 4.10 1.61 20.92
CA SER A 212 4.26 0.52 21.88
C SER A 212 5.58 -0.21 21.69
N THR A 213 6.02 -0.40 20.45
CA THR A 213 7.30 -1.04 20.13
C THR A 213 8.48 -0.18 20.58
N ILE A 214 8.43 1.13 20.33
CA ILE A 214 9.45 2.09 20.76
C ILE A 214 9.50 2.17 22.29
N ASP A 215 8.35 2.26 22.95
CA ASP A 215 8.24 2.30 24.41
C ASP A 215 8.85 1.06 25.07
N GLY A 216 8.52 -0.13 24.55
CA GLY A 216 9.11 -1.38 25.01
C GLY A 216 10.64 -1.44 24.83
N HIS A 217 11.19 -0.78 23.81
CA HIS A 217 12.62 -0.74 23.54
C HIS A 217 13.37 0.30 24.39
N LEU A 218 12.83 1.51 24.52
CA LEU A 218 13.48 2.68 25.12
C LEU A 218 13.09 2.94 26.57
N ARG A 219 12.01 2.30 27.07
CA ARG A 219 11.41 2.53 28.40
C ARG A 219 11.09 4.02 28.59
N LEU A 220 10.14 4.53 27.80
CA LEU A 220 9.82 5.95 27.79
C LEU A 220 9.14 6.37 29.10
N THR A 221 9.38 7.61 29.53
CA THR A 221 8.54 8.21 30.57
C THR A 221 7.16 8.57 30.00
N PRO A 222 6.12 8.79 30.83
CA PRO A 222 4.80 9.19 30.34
C PRO A 222 4.83 10.46 29.46
N GLU A 223 5.63 11.45 29.85
CA GLU A 223 5.80 12.69 29.09
C GLU A 223 6.46 12.44 27.72
N GLN A 224 7.53 11.65 27.69
CA GLN A 224 8.19 11.28 26.44
C GLN A 224 7.25 10.51 25.51
N LYS A 225 6.49 9.58 26.08
CA LYS A 225 5.52 8.77 25.34
C LYS A 225 4.44 9.65 24.71
N SER A 226 3.91 10.64 25.43
CA SER A 226 2.91 11.57 24.88
C SER A 226 3.48 12.38 23.71
N ARG A 227 4.64 13.01 23.89
CA ARG A 227 5.27 13.83 22.83
C ARG A 227 5.68 12.99 21.61
N LEU A 228 6.19 11.78 21.84
CA LEU A 228 6.57 10.89 20.75
C LEU A 228 5.34 10.30 20.03
N ALA A 229 4.22 10.09 20.73
CA ALA A 229 2.96 9.66 20.13
C ALA A 229 2.50 10.62 19.03
N GLU A 230 2.60 11.93 19.27
CA GLU A 230 2.25 12.96 18.28
C GLU A 230 3.13 12.87 17.03
N LEU A 231 4.45 12.72 17.19
CA LEU A 231 5.38 12.59 16.07
C LEU A 231 5.12 11.31 15.26
N VAL A 232 4.95 10.18 15.95
CA VAL A 232 4.72 8.87 15.33
C VAL A 232 3.37 8.84 14.61
N HIS A 233 2.32 9.43 15.18
CA HIS A 233 1.02 9.54 14.54
C HIS A 233 1.05 10.43 13.30
N ALA A 234 1.66 11.61 13.40
CA ALA A 234 1.85 12.49 12.24
C ALA A 234 2.65 11.81 11.12
N ALA A 235 3.68 11.03 11.48
CA ALA A 235 4.45 10.24 10.55
C ALA A 235 3.62 9.14 9.89
N ALA A 236 2.82 8.39 10.65
CA ALA A 236 1.91 7.38 10.10
C ALA A 236 0.91 8.01 9.12
N ALA A 237 0.28 9.12 9.50
CA ALA A 237 -0.71 9.80 8.67
C ALA A 237 -0.13 10.26 7.32
N THR A 238 1.15 10.66 7.33
CA THR A 238 1.86 11.19 6.16
C THR A 238 2.45 10.08 5.28
N TYR A 239 3.00 9.02 5.88
CA TYR A 239 3.88 8.07 5.19
C TYR A 239 3.41 6.62 5.22
N LEU A 240 2.25 6.28 5.82
CA LEU A 240 1.80 4.88 5.89
C LEU A 240 1.75 4.22 4.50
N ASP A 241 1.17 4.89 3.51
CA ASP A 241 1.04 4.34 2.15
C ASP A 241 2.44 4.09 1.52
N ASP A 242 3.40 5.00 1.78
CA ASP A 242 4.79 4.86 1.33
C ASP A 242 5.55 3.71 2.01
N VAL A 243 5.32 3.55 3.31
CA VAL A 243 5.87 2.48 4.16
C VAL A 243 5.37 1.13 3.66
N GLN A 244 4.06 1.00 3.44
CA GLN A 244 3.45 -0.23 2.90
C GLN A 244 3.91 -0.52 1.48
N THR A 245 4.10 0.51 0.64
CA THR A 245 4.63 0.31 -0.72
C THR A 245 6.08 -0.17 -0.71
N TYR A 246 6.89 0.29 0.25
CA TYR A 246 8.31 -0.04 0.28
C TYR A 246 8.58 -1.39 0.97
N TRP A 247 7.89 -1.69 2.06
CA TRP A 247 8.11 -2.88 2.89
C TRP A 247 7.02 -3.95 2.79
N GLY A 248 5.91 -3.67 2.10
CA GLY A 248 4.74 -4.55 2.03
C GLY A 248 3.94 -4.57 3.34
N ASP A 249 3.22 -5.66 3.57
CA ASP A 249 2.43 -5.90 4.78
C ASP A 249 3.25 -6.50 5.93
N TYR A 250 4.57 -6.60 5.77
CA TYR A 250 5.46 -7.21 6.76
C TYR A 250 6.04 -6.15 7.70
N PHE A 251 5.66 -6.21 8.98
CA PHE A 251 6.06 -5.22 9.98
C PHE A 251 7.09 -5.77 10.98
N GLU A 252 8.38 -5.64 10.65
CA GLU A 252 9.44 -5.95 11.61
C GLU A 252 9.54 -4.91 12.72
N ARG A 253 10.03 -5.34 13.89
CA ARG A 253 10.27 -4.47 15.06
C ARG A 253 11.06 -3.20 14.70
N GLY A 254 12.16 -3.35 13.97
CA GLY A 254 13.03 -2.22 13.58
C GLY A 254 12.29 -1.23 12.68
N MET A 255 11.46 -1.74 11.77
CA MET A 255 10.66 -0.95 10.86
C MET A 255 9.60 -0.12 11.59
N LEU A 256 8.88 -0.76 12.53
CA LEU A 256 7.92 -0.08 13.39
C LEU A 256 8.56 1.03 14.21
N MET A 257 9.74 0.81 14.77
CA MET A 257 10.47 1.86 15.50
C MET A 257 10.97 2.98 14.59
N SER A 258 11.34 2.65 13.35
CA SER A 258 11.89 3.63 12.40
C SER A 258 10.92 4.74 12.03
N LEU A 259 9.62 4.57 12.27
CA LEU A 259 8.62 5.61 12.03
C LEU A 259 8.92 6.92 12.79
N ALA A 260 9.57 6.83 13.96
CA ALA A 260 10.04 8.00 14.69
C ALA A 260 11.09 8.81 13.89
N ASN A 261 11.85 8.18 12.99
CA ASN A 261 12.87 8.82 12.16
C ASN A 261 12.27 9.70 11.05
N ALA A 262 10.93 9.74 10.90
CA ALA A 262 10.28 10.75 10.09
C ALA A 262 10.46 12.18 10.67
N ALA A 263 10.60 12.28 12.00
CA ALA A 263 10.98 13.51 12.68
C ALA A 263 12.47 13.82 12.45
N ASP A 264 12.85 15.08 12.59
CA ASP A 264 14.26 15.44 12.56
C ASP A 264 14.97 15.08 13.88
N GLU A 265 16.30 15.06 13.84
CA GLU A 265 17.13 14.69 14.98
C GLU A 265 16.96 15.65 16.17
N GLU A 266 16.75 16.94 15.91
CA GLU A 266 16.55 17.95 16.95
C GLU A 266 15.24 17.71 17.72
N GLN A 267 14.15 17.42 17.01
CA GLN A 267 12.86 17.04 17.60
C GLN A 267 12.97 15.80 18.47
N LEU A 268 13.68 14.76 17.99
CA LEU A 268 13.86 13.53 18.74
C LEU A 268 14.71 13.74 20.00
N ARG A 269 15.83 14.47 19.90
CA ARG A 269 16.69 14.80 21.04
C ARG A 269 16.02 15.74 22.06
N ALA A 270 15.03 16.53 21.65
CA ALA A 270 14.24 17.34 22.56
C ALA A 270 13.24 16.50 23.40
N ILE A 271 12.99 15.24 23.03
CA ILE A 271 12.09 14.31 23.72
C ILE A 271 12.90 13.25 24.47
N LEU A 272 13.84 12.61 23.77
CA LEU A 272 14.61 11.47 24.25
C LEU A 272 15.87 11.93 24.99
N THR A 273 16.33 11.13 25.95
CA THR A 273 17.70 11.30 26.46
C THR A 273 18.71 10.88 25.39
N GLU A 274 19.97 11.33 25.53
CA GLU A 274 21.05 10.95 24.61
C GLU A 274 21.14 9.43 24.41
N GLN A 275 21.12 8.69 25.52
CA GLN A 275 21.22 7.23 25.49
C GLN A 275 20.00 6.58 24.81
N GLN A 276 18.79 7.13 24.98
CA GLN A 276 17.60 6.63 24.29
C GLN A 276 17.66 6.93 22.80
N PHE A 277 18.14 8.12 22.42
CA PHE A 277 18.32 8.52 21.04
C PHE A 277 19.33 7.61 20.33
N ASP A 278 20.50 7.37 20.93
CA ASP A 278 21.53 6.49 20.37
C ASP A 278 21.01 5.07 20.17
N ARG A 279 20.29 4.53 21.16
CA ARG A 279 19.68 3.19 21.06
C ARG A 279 18.62 3.12 19.97
N LEU A 280 17.78 4.14 19.82
CA LEU A 280 16.79 4.21 18.75
C LEU A 280 17.50 4.21 17.38
N ARG A 281 18.53 5.05 17.22
CA ARG A 281 19.30 5.16 15.98
C ARG A 281 19.98 3.83 15.63
N GLU A 282 20.63 3.17 16.58
CA GLU A 282 21.23 1.85 16.36
C GLU A 282 20.20 0.84 15.87
N ALA A 283 19.05 0.76 16.56
CA ALA A 283 17.99 -0.19 16.26
C ALA A 283 17.25 0.08 14.93
N THR A 284 17.38 1.28 14.37
CA THR A 284 16.68 1.71 13.15
C THR A 284 17.60 2.02 11.98
N SER A 285 18.92 1.86 12.15
CA SER A 285 19.95 2.18 11.15
C SER A 285 19.73 1.54 9.78
N ASN A 286 19.22 0.31 9.71
CA ASN A 286 18.90 -0.38 8.46
C ASN A 286 17.80 0.31 7.63
N PHE A 287 17.03 1.21 8.23
CA PHE A 287 15.90 1.91 7.62
C PHE A 287 16.22 3.37 7.27
N ASP A 288 17.42 3.86 7.61
CA ASP A 288 17.80 5.27 7.42
C ASP A 288 17.74 5.72 5.96
N HIS A 289 18.12 4.85 5.02
CA HIS A 289 18.08 5.14 3.59
C HIS A 289 16.66 5.56 3.12
N PHE A 290 15.63 4.86 3.59
CA PHE A 290 14.24 5.18 3.27
C PHE A 290 13.87 6.57 3.79
N TRP A 291 14.16 6.85 5.06
CA TRP A 291 13.82 8.14 5.68
C TRP A 291 14.62 9.30 5.12
N ASP A 292 15.90 9.09 4.78
CA ASP A 292 16.74 10.07 4.09
C ASP A 292 16.17 10.44 2.73
N GLN A 293 15.70 9.45 1.97
CA GLN A 293 15.03 9.70 0.69
C GLN A 293 13.77 10.55 0.89
N LYS A 294 12.91 10.23 1.87
CA LYS A 294 11.69 10.99 2.15
C LYS A 294 11.99 12.43 2.59
N ARG A 295 12.98 12.64 3.47
CA ARG A 295 13.44 13.98 3.87
C ARG A 295 13.99 14.79 2.70
N ARG A 296 14.80 14.17 1.83
CA ARG A 296 15.33 14.83 0.61
C ARG A 296 14.20 15.26 -0.32
N LEU A 297 13.22 14.40 -0.56
CA LEU A 297 12.05 14.71 -1.39
C LEU A 297 11.21 15.85 -0.79
N LYS A 298 10.99 15.85 0.53
CA LYS A 298 10.28 16.92 1.24
C LYS A 298 10.99 18.27 1.07
N ARG A 299 12.28 18.35 1.36
CA ARG A 299 13.09 19.57 1.19
C ARG A 299 13.10 20.08 -0.26
N ALA A 300 13.15 19.16 -1.22
CA ALA A 300 13.08 19.51 -2.64
C ALA A 300 11.73 20.12 -3.03
N LYS A 301 10.62 19.55 -2.53
CA LYS A 301 9.26 20.07 -2.75
C LYS A 301 9.08 21.47 -2.12
N GLU A 302 9.54 21.66 -0.89
CA GLU A 302 9.49 22.95 -0.18
C GLU A 302 10.27 24.04 -0.95
N LYS A 303 11.50 23.74 -1.35
CA LYS A 303 12.33 24.65 -2.15
C LYS A 303 11.70 24.98 -3.51
N ALA A 304 11.04 24.02 -4.15
CA ALA A 304 10.33 24.24 -5.41
C ALA A 304 9.09 25.14 -5.20
N ALA A 305 8.34 24.95 -4.11
CA ALA A 305 7.20 25.79 -3.77
C ALA A 305 7.63 27.24 -3.48
N GLU A 306 8.72 27.44 -2.73
CA GLU A 306 9.28 28.76 -2.44
C GLU A 306 9.72 29.49 -3.72
N ARG A 307 10.39 28.78 -4.65
CA ARG A 307 10.75 29.33 -5.96
C ARG A 307 9.55 29.75 -6.79
N ARG A 308 8.45 28.98 -6.74
CA ARG A 308 7.19 29.32 -7.44
C ARG A 308 6.56 30.57 -6.83
N LYS A 309 6.52 30.68 -5.50
CA LYS A 309 6.02 31.86 -4.80
C LYS A 309 6.85 33.10 -5.16
N ASN A 310 8.17 33.01 -5.05
CA ASN A 310 9.09 34.10 -5.40
C ASN A 310 9.03 34.51 -6.88
N LYS A 311 8.68 33.59 -7.79
CA LYS A 311 8.48 33.91 -9.22
C LYS A 311 7.13 34.58 -9.46
N ALA A 312 6.07 34.14 -8.78
CA ALA A 312 4.75 34.78 -8.85
C ALA A 312 4.81 36.22 -8.32
N ASP A 313 5.53 36.45 -7.21
CA ASP A 313 5.68 37.79 -6.61
C ASP A 313 6.59 38.73 -7.43
N LYS A 314 7.40 38.18 -8.34
CA LYS A 314 8.32 38.93 -9.22
C LYS A 314 7.86 39.01 -10.68
N ALA A 315 6.70 38.44 -11.03
CA ALA A 315 6.15 38.64 -12.36
C ALA A 315 5.83 40.13 -12.52
N PRO A 316 6.54 40.87 -13.39
CA PRO A 316 6.24 42.28 -13.60
C PRO A 316 4.81 42.41 -14.10
N ASP A 317 4.12 43.45 -13.65
CA ASP A 317 2.77 43.79 -14.08
C ASP A 317 2.80 44.11 -15.58
N GLU A 318 2.67 43.09 -16.44
CA GLU A 318 2.61 43.22 -17.90
C GLU A 318 1.36 43.99 -18.37
N ASN A 319 0.49 44.43 -17.44
CA ASN A 319 -0.57 45.41 -17.69
C ASN A 319 -0.14 46.87 -17.42
N ALA A 320 1.11 47.14 -17.07
CA ALA A 320 1.67 48.48 -17.22
C ALA A 320 1.81 48.77 -18.72
N ALA A 321 0.70 49.23 -19.31
CA ALA A 321 0.61 49.63 -20.70
C ALA A 321 1.83 50.49 -21.06
N PRO A 322 2.53 50.21 -22.18
CA PRO A 322 3.59 51.08 -22.63
C PRO A 322 2.98 52.46 -22.86
N ASP A 323 3.40 53.41 -22.02
CA ASP A 323 3.13 54.84 -22.19
C ASP A 323 3.63 55.21 -23.59
N ARG A 324 2.70 55.21 -24.56
CA ARG A 324 2.95 55.71 -25.91
C ARG A 324 3.06 57.22 -25.78
N GLY A 325 4.25 57.66 -25.38
CA GLY A 325 4.69 59.03 -25.46
C GLY A 325 4.39 59.54 -26.87
N LYS A 326 3.52 60.54 -26.93
CA LYS A 326 3.28 61.39 -28.09
C LYS A 326 4.62 61.95 -28.54
N ASN A 327 5.12 61.49 -29.69
CA ASN A 327 6.06 62.29 -30.46
C ASN A 327 5.24 63.40 -31.12
N GLU A 328 5.25 64.58 -30.50
CA GLU A 328 4.90 65.83 -31.17
C GLU A 328 5.94 66.10 -32.25
N GLU A 329 5.40 66.32 -33.45
CA GLU A 329 6.09 66.48 -34.72
C GLU A 329 6.40 67.97 -34.89
N ASP A 330 7.49 68.45 -34.28
CA ASP A 330 8.05 69.78 -34.57
C ASP A 330 8.87 69.70 -35.86
N GLY A 331 8.17 69.82 -36.99
CA GLY A 331 8.76 70.11 -38.29
C GLY A 331 8.93 71.61 -38.47
N GLU A 332 10.09 72.16 -38.09
CA GLU A 332 10.53 73.50 -38.48
C GLU A 332 11.81 73.43 -39.34
N ALA A 333 11.84 74.31 -40.33
CA ALA A 333 12.66 74.30 -41.55
C ALA A 333 14.15 74.62 -41.36
N SER A 334 14.98 74.24 -42.35
CA SER A 334 16.06 75.09 -42.90
C SER A 334 16.83 74.43 -44.06
N GLU A 335 16.64 74.99 -45.26
CA GLU A 335 17.61 75.32 -46.33
C GLU A 335 18.76 74.37 -46.70
N SER A 336 18.77 73.92 -47.97
CA SER A 336 19.73 74.36 -49.02
C SER A 336 19.31 73.87 -50.40
#